data_AF-A0A953AU11-F1
#
_entry.id   AF-A0A953AU11-F1
#
_cell.length_a   1.000
_cell.length_b   1.000
_cell.length_c   1.000
_cell.angle_alpha   90.00
_cell.angle_beta   90.00
_cell.angle_gamma   90.00
#
_symmetry.space_group_name_H-M   'P 1'
#
loop_
_entity.id
_entity.type
_entity.pdbx_description
1 polymer ?
#
loop_
_entity_poly.entity_id
_entity_poly.type
_entity_poly.pdbx_seq_one_letter_code
_entity_poly.pdbx_strand_id
1 'polypeptide(L)'
;MSTTSEGWTQTADGSTLGQPGPEGGVIARDESAARGVRLLVEEDPSRTFYSVTAMIADWMAHARFFDNRADADRAFEEMKPALMELAAKLPEVRPPPADPETWRNGALLSAFVTHFA
;
A
#
# COMPACT_ATOMS: atom_id res chain seq x y z
N MET A 1 11.67 7.96 -21.88
CA MET A 1 11.82 8.75 -20.65
C MET A 1 11.14 7.95 -19.55
N SER A 2 11.90 7.28 -18.69
CA SER A 2 11.35 6.51 -17.58
C SER A 2 11.38 7.40 -16.35
N THR A 3 10.22 7.75 -15.81
CA THR A 3 10.09 8.45 -14.54
C THR A 3 10.53 7.51 -13.44
N THR A 4 11.75 7.67 -12.95
CA THR A 4 12.17 7.10 -11.68
C THR A 4 11.24 7.67 -10.61
N SER A 5 10.39 6.83 -10.02
CA SER A 5 9.66 7.14 -8.80
C SER A 5 10.69 7.30 -7.67
N GLU A 6 11.32 8.47 -7.58
CA GLU A 6 12.40 8.77 -6.62
C GLU A 6 11.94 8.42 -5.20
N GLY A 7 12.39 7.27 -4.69
CA GLY A 7 12.13 6.81 -3.32
C GLY A 7 11.43 5.46 -3.16
N TRP A 8 10.87 4.88 -4.22
CA TRP A 8 10.30 3.52 -4.18
C TRP A 8 11.33 2.48 -4.61
N THR A 9 11.48 1.42 -3.82
CA THR A 9 12.37 0.29 -4.11
C THR A 9 11.64 -1.03 -3.87
N GLN A 10 12.14 -2.12 -4.45
CA GLN A 10 11.64 -3.45 -4.11
C GLN A 10 11.77 -3.69 -2.61
N THR A 11 10.72 -4.22 -2.00
CA THR A 11 10.75 -4.60 -0.59
C THR A 11 11.64 -5.83 -0.40
N ALA A 12 12.46 -5.82 0.66
CA ALA A 12 13.35 -6.91 1.03
C ALA A 12 14.19 -7.43 -0.14
N ASP A 13 14.71 -6.53 -0.97
CA ASP A 13 15.51 -6.83 -2.16
C ASP A 13 14.82 -7.82 -3.12
N GLY A 14 13.49 -7.79 -3.17
CA GLY A 14 12.67 -8.65 -4.02
C GLY A 14 12.44 -10.07 -3.50
N SER A 15 12.94 -10.41 -2.30
CA SER A 15 12.79 -11.76 -1.72
C SER A 15 11.33 -12.13 -1.38
N THR A 16 10.43 -11.16 -1.35
CA THR A 16 8.98 -11.37 -1.15
C THR A 16 8.26 -11.82 -2.41
N LEU A 17 8.84 -11.61 -3.60
CA LEU A 17 8.20 -11.96 -4.86
C LEU A 17 8.02 -13.48 -4.99
N GLY A 18 6.85 -13.91 -5.45
CA GLY A 18 6.50 -15.32 -5.56
C GLY A 18 6.08 -15.98 -4.24
N GLN A 19 6.13 -15.27 -3.11
CA GLN A 19 5.61 -15.76 -1.84
C GLN A 19 4.09 -15.56 -1.75
N PRO A 20 3.38 -16.33 -0.91
CA PRO A 20 1.98 -16.04 -0.57
C PRO A 20 1.85 -14.65 0.08
N GLY A 21 0.87 -13.88 -0.36
CA GLY A 21 0.54 -12.59 0.25
C GLY A 21 -0.64 -12.66 1.23
N PRO A 22 -0.91 -11.56 1.97
CA PRO A 22 -1.97 -11.47 2.96
C PRO A 22 -3.39 -11.64 2.41
N GLU A 23 -3.64 -11.30 1.15
CA GLU A 23 -4.96 -11.40 0.53
C GLU A 23 -5.20 -12.77 -0.15
N GLY A 24 -4.24 -13.70 -0.01
CA GLY A 24 -4.35 -15.07 -0.47
C GLY A 24 -3.97 -15.30 -1.94
N GLY A 25 -3.29 -14.33 -2.57
CA GLY A 25 -2.65 -14.49 -3.87
C GLY A 25 -1.14 -14.72 -3.74
N VAL A 26 -0.45 -14.70 -4.88
CA VAL A 26 1.02 -14.69 -4.95
C VAL A 26 1.49 -13.26 -5.15
N ILE A 27 2.50 -12.85 -4.38
CA ILE A 27 3.11 -11.52 -4.48
C ILE A 27 3.77 -11.37 -5.85
N ALA A 28 3.19 -10.52 -6.69
CA ALA A 28 3.67 -10.25 -8.04
C ALA A 28 4.39 -8.91 -8.18
N ARG A 29 4.17 -8.00 -7.23
CA ARG A 29 4.90 -6.74 -7.11
C ARG A 29 4.90 -6.30 -5.65
N ASP A 30 6.03 -5.81 -5.17
CA ASP A 30 6.15 -5.39 -3.78
C ASP A 30 7.19 -4.28 -3.67
N GLU A 31 6.73 -3.07 -3.38
CA GLU A 31 7.57 -1.89 -3.28
C GLU A 31 7.36 -1.18 -1.97
N SER A 32 8.44 -0.66 -1.41
CA SER A 32 8.44 0.15 -0.20
C SER A 32 9.17 1.47 -0.43
N ALA A 33 8.84 2.45 0.41
CA ALA A 33 9.48 3.74 0.44
C ALA A 33 9.77 4.15 1.90
N ALA A 34 10.30 5.36 2.09
CA ALA A 34 10.56 5.92 3.41
C ALA A 34 9.30 5.91 4.30
N ARG A 35 9.51 6.04 5.62
CA ARG A 35 8.43 6.16 6.62
C ARG A 35 7.50 4.95 6.71
N GLY A 36 8.03 3.75 6.42
CA GLY A 36 7.27 2.50 6.55
C GLY A 36 6.15 2.34 5.52
N VAL A 37 6.20 3.10 4.42
CA VAL A 37 5.25 3.00 3.32
C VAL A 37 5.55 1.76 2.49
N ARG A 38 4.52 1.00 2.15
CA ARG A 38 4.62 -0.18 1.27
C ARG A 38 3.35 -0.35 0.43
N LEU A 39 3.52 -0.77 -0.82
CA LEU A 39 2.46 -1.18 -1.72
C LEU A 39 2.79 -2.58 -2.25
N LEU A 40 1.78 -3.44 -2.21
CA LEU A 40 1.88 -4.84 -2.60
C LEU A 40 0.81 -5.14 -3.66
N VAL A 41 1.18 -5.82 -4.73
CA VAL A 41 0.24 -6.48 -5.66
C VAL A 41 0.31 -7.97 -5.46
N GLU A 42 -0.84 -8.59 -5.23
CA GLU A 42 -0.99 -10.04 -5.31
C GLU A 42 -1.82 -10.42 -6.53
N GLU A 43 -1.54 -11.59 -7.09
CA GLU A 43 -2.36 -12.17 -8.15
C GLU A 43 -2.61 -13.66 -7.93
N ASP A 44 -3.80 -14.11 -8.32
CA ASP A 44 -4.12 -15.51 -8.53
C ASP A 44 -4.84 -15.65 -9.88
N PRO A 45 -4.10 -16.00 -10.95
CA PRO A 45 -4.66 -16.13 -12.30
C PRO A 45 -5.73 -17.22 -12.40
N SER A 46 -5.71 -18.23 -11.52
CA SER A 46 -6.71 -19.31 -11.54
C SER A 46 -8.10 -18.83 -11.10
N ARG A 47 -8.16 -17.69 -10.39
CA ARG A 47 -9.38 -17.08 -9.85
C ARG A 47 -9.71 -15.73 -10.48
N THR A 48 -8.91 -15.28 -11.47
CA THR A 48 -9.04 -13.94 -12.04
C THR A 48 -9.00 -12.86 -10.94
N PHE A 49 -8.09 -13.06 -9.98
CA PHE A 49 -8.00 -12.25 -8.77
C PHE A 49 -6.72 -11.43 -8.76
N TYR A 50 -6.85 -10.14 -8.45
CA TYR A 50 -5.74 -9.24 -8.20
C TYR A 50 -6.07 -8.38 -6.99
N SER A 51 -5.09 -8.13 -6.12
CA SER A 51 -5.23 -7.16 -5.04
C SER A 51 -4.10 -6.14 -5.08
N VAL A 52 -4.39 -4.93 -4.59
CA VAL A 52 -3.40 -3.91 -4.27
C VAL A 52 -3.57 -3.55 -2.80
N THR A 53 -2.56 -3.85 -1.99
CA THR A 53 -2.56 -3.56 -0.55
C THR A 53 -1.60 -2.42 -0.24
N ALA A 54 -2.15 -1.30 0.21
CA ALA A 54 -1.42 -0.13 0.68
C ALA A 54 -1.19 -0.20 2.19
N MET A 55 0.03 0.04 2.62
CA MET A 55 0.43 -0.04 4.02
C MET A 55 1.23 1.19 4.43
N ILE A 56 0.97 1.63 5.66
CA ILE A 56 1.88 2.50 6.43
C ILE A 56 2.09 1.78 7.75
N ALA A 57 3.34 1.44 8.06
CA ALA A 57 3.70 0.72 9.29
C ALA A 57 3.01 1.34 10.53
N ASP A 58 2.45 0.47 11.37
CA ASP A 58 1.68 0.79 12.59
C ASP A 58 0.37 1.59 12.41
N TRP A 59 0.14 2.16 11.22
CA TRP A 59 -1.00 3.03 10.95
C TRP A 59 -2.15 2.32 10.25
N MET A 60 -1.90 1.68 9.11
CA MET A 60 -2.97 1.06 8.31
C MET A 60 -2.46 -0.01 7.35
N ALA A 61 -3.38 -0.90 6.98
CA ALA A 61 -3.35 -1.70 5.77
C ALA A 61 -4.72 -1.55 5.08
N HIS A 62 -4.72 -1.22 3.79
CA HIS A 62 -5.93 -1.04 2.99
C HIS A 62 -5.78 -1.79 1.67
N ALA A 63 -6.64 -2.76 1.44
CA ALA A 63 -6.63 -3.58 0.23
C ALA A 63 -7.75 -3.15 -0.72
N ARG A 64 -7.44 -3.15 -2.02
CA ARG A 64 -8.41 -3.08 -3.12
C ARG A 64 -8.31 -4.34 -3.95
N PHE A 65 -9.42 -4.72 -4.58
CA PHE A 65 -9.53 -5.93 -5.38
C PHE A 65 -9.94 -5.60 -6.81
N PHE A 66 -9.38 -6.33 -7.77
CA PHE A 66 -9.57 -6.10 -9.20
C PHE A 66 -9.72 -7.44 -9.93
N ASP A 67 -10.49 -7.43 -11.02
CA ASP A 67 -10.68 -8.59 -11.89
C ASP A 67 -9.61 -8.70 -12.99
N ASN A 68 -8.72 -7.70 -13.11
CA ASN A 68 -7.66 -7.74 -14.10
C ASN A 68 -6.38 -7.02 -13.64
N ARG A 69 -5.27 -7.47 -14.22
CA ARG A 69 -3.93 -6.98 -13.91
C ARG A 69 -3.73 -5.50 -14.24
N ALA A 70 -4.27 -5.05 -15.37
CA ALA A 70 -4.03 -3.69 -15.86
C ALA A 70 -4.64 -2.63 -14.92
N ASP A 71 -5.83 -2.89 -14.39
CA ASP A 71 -6.48 -2.01 -13.42
C ASP A 71 -5.77 -2.04 -12.07
N ALA A 72 -5.27 -3.20 -11.63
CA ALA A 72 -4.46 -3.31 -10.42
C ALA A 72 -3.13 -2.53 -10.54
N ASP A 73 -2.41 -2.68 -11.66
CA ASP A 73 -1.17 -1.94 -11.89
C ASP A 73 -1.42 -0.42 -12.00
N ARG A 74 -2.53 0.00 -12.61
CA ARG A 74 -2.93 1.42 -12.63
C ARG A 74 -3.19 1.94 -11.22
N ALA A 75 -3.99 1.22 -10.43
CA ALA A 75 -4.27 1.60 -9.04
C ALA A 75 -2.99 1.65 -8.20
N PHE A 76 -2.04 0.72 -8.41
CA PHE A 76 -0.74 0.73 -7.74
C PHE A 76 0.02 2.04 -7.97
N GLU A 77 0.13 2.49 -9.23
CA GLU A 77 0.82 3.75 -9.54
C GLU A 77 0.06 4.98 -9.03
N GLU A 78 -1.28 4.98 -9.11
CA GLU A 78 -2.13 6.07 -8.59
C GLU A 78 -2.02 6.21 -7.07
N MET A 79 -1.91 5.10 -6.34
CA MET A 79 -1.85 5.09 -4.88
C MET A 79 -0.50 5.56 -4.33
N LYS A 80 0.62 5.40 -5.06
CA LYS A 80 1.96 5.80 -4.60
C LYS A 80 2.05 7.25 -4.10
N PRO A 81 1.74 8.28 -4.90
CA PRO A 81 1.86 9.67 -4.45
C PRO A 81 0.92 9.98 -3.28
N ALA A 82 -0.31 9.47 -3.31
CA ALA A 82 -1.28 9.70 -2.24
C ALA A 82 -0.86 9.04 -0.91
N LEU A 83 -0.25 7.85 -0.97
CA LEU A 83 0.24 7.13 0.20
C LEU A 83 1.45 7.85 0.82
N MET A 84 2.35 8.37 -0.02
CA MET A 84 3.47 9.21 0.43
C MET A 84 2.99 10.51 1.08
N GLU A 85 1.98 11.18 0.49
CA GLU A 85 1.39 12.39 1.07
C GLU A 85 0.71 12.12 2.42
N LEU A 86 -0.01 11.00 2.55
CA LEU A 86 -0.60 10.59 3.81
C LEU A 86 0.50 10.32 4.85
N ALA A 87 1.50 9.52 4.51
CA ALA A 87 2.62 9.22 5.40
C ALA A 87 3.34 10.49 5.87
N ALA A 88 3.48 11.49 4.99
CA ALA A 88 4.08 12.78 5.32
C ALA A 88 3.34 13.52 6.47
N LYS A 89 2.01 13.36 6.57
CA LYS A 89 1.14 14.03 7.54
C LYS A 89 0.99 13.29 8.87
N LEU A 90 1.28 11.98 8.89
CA LEU A 90 1.18 11.17 10.10
C LEU A 90 2.44 11.34 10.97
N PRO A 91 2.38 11.12 12.28
CA PRO A 91 3.56 10.85 13.10
C PRO A 91 4.33 9.62 12.60
N GLU A 92 5.67 9.61 12.71
CA GLU A 92 6.50 8.45 12.29
C GLU A 92 6.18 7.18 13.09
N VAL A 93 5.91 7.33 14.38
CA VAL A 93 5.49 6.25 15.25
C VAL A 93 4.06 6.55 15.68
N ARG A 94 3.16 5.57 15.52
CA ARG A 94 1.78 5.73 15.95
C ARG A 94 1.72 5.82 17.50
N PRO A 95 1.09 6.87 18.07
CA PRO A 95 0.85 6.91 19.50
C PRO A 95 -0.07 5.77 19.96
N PRO A 96 -0.14 5.46 21.26
CA PRO A 96 -1.06 4.45 21.77
C PRO A 96 -2.51 4.72 21.33
N PRO A 97 -3.36 3.68 21.17
CA PRO A 97 -4.75 3.86 20.71
C PRO A 97 -5.59 4.81 21.58
N ALA A 98 -5.29 4.93 22.87
CA ALA A 98 -5.99 5.83 23.78
C ALA A 98 -5.58 7.30 23.64
N ASP A 99 -4.54 7.61 22.85
CA ASP A 99 -4.05 8.97 22.64
C ASP A 99 -5.00 9.78 21.72
N PRO A 100 -5.44 10.99 22.11
CA PRO A 100 -6.23 11.88 21.25
C PRO A 100 -5.62 12.18 19.88
N GLU A 101 -4.29 12.19 19.76
CA GLU A 101 -3.58 12.36 18.50
C GLU A 101 -3.84 11.21 17.52
N THR A 102 -3.92 9.97 18.02
CA THR A 102 -4.30 8.80 17.21
C THR A 102 -5.67 8.99 16.56
N TRP A 103 -6.64 9.51 17.32
CA TRP A 103 -7.99 9.78 16.81
C TRP A 103 -8.04 10.92 15.81
N ARG A 104 -7.27 11.99 16.05
CA ARG A 104 -7.17 13.13 15.11
C ARG A 104 -6.63 12.70 13.74
N ASN A 105 -5.69 11.76 13.73
CA ASN A 105 -5.15 11.21 12.49
C ASN A 105 -6.12 10.27 11.76
N GLY A 106 -7.15 9.76 12.45
CA GLY A 106 -8.17 8.88 11.85
C GLY A 106 -8.89 9.49 10.63
N ALA A 107 -9.09 10.82 10.63
CA ALA A 107 -9.70 11.51 9.48
C ALA A 107 -8.81 11.46 8.22
N LEU A 108 -7.48 11.54 8.38
CA LEU A 108 -6.52 11.44 7.28
C LEU A 108 -6.54 10.02 6.69
N LEU A 109 -6.51 8.99 7.55
CA LEU A 109 -6.60 7.59 7.14
C LEU A 109 -7.92 7.31 6.41
N SER A 110 -9.04 7.79 6.97
CA SER A 110 -10.37 7.61 6.39
C SER A 110 -10.50 8.30 5.04
N ALA A 111 -9.90 9.48 4.86
CA ALA A 111 -9.91 10.18 3.59
C ALA A 111 -9.19 9.37 2.49
N PHE A 112 -8.03 8.77 2.83
CA PHE A 112 -7.31 7.90 1.91
C PHE A 112 -8.13 6.66 1.53
N VAL A 113 -8.69 5.96 2.52
CA VAL A 113 -9.53 4.78 2.29
C VAL A 113 -10.75 5.13 1.42
N THR A 114 -11.39 6.28 1.67
CA THR A 114 -12.56 6.72 0.91
C THR A 114 -12.20 7.06 -0.54
N HIS A 115 -11.03 7.67 -0.77
CA HIS A 115 -10.56 7.97 -2.12
C HIS A 115 -10.25 6.69 -2.92
N PHE A 116 -9.80 5.64 -2.24
CA PHE A 116 -9.36 4.38 -2.82
C PHE A 116 -10.25 3.18 -2.45
N ALA A 117 -11.56 3.40 -2.32
CA ALA A 117 -12.52 2.34 -2.09
C ALA A 117 -12.79 1.49 -3.36
#